data_AF-A0A6A7KVD8-F1
#
_entry.id   AF-A0A6A7KVD8-F1
#
_cell.length_a   1.000
_cell.length_b   1.000
_cell.length_c   1.000
_cell.angle_alpha   90.00
_cell.angle_beta   90.00
_cell.angle_gamma   90.00
#
_symmetry.space_group_name_H-M   'P 1'
#
loop_
_entity.id
_entity.type
_entity.pdbx_description
1 polymer ?
#
loop_
_entity_poly.entity_id
_entity_poly.type
_entity_poly.pdbx_seq_one_letter_code
_entity_poly.pdbx_strand_id
1 'polypeptide(L)'
;MNKQEQEDRIAIRRAKANRRELLKSRGKLLGGGFVAGVLLTLILGFSTGNFITPSNAERMTREAANDAQTAALVPYCVARFNESPDAQKNLAALLKTSKWMRDQFIRDGKWSGDGASSQINDACAKKLVTEATATSAKGT
;
A
#
# COMPACT_ATOMS: atom_id res chain seq x y z
N MET A 1 14.48 77.46 1.25
CA MET A 1 13.50 76.45 0.80
C MET A 1 12.90 76.92 -0.51
N ASN A 2 13.17 76.22 -1.61
CA ASN A 2 12.79 76.67 -2.95
C ASN A 2 11.44 76.05 -3.39
N LYS A 3 10.66 76.78 -4.20
CA LYS A 3 9.33 76.37 -4.68
C LYS A 3 9.35 75.01 -5.39
N GLN A 4 10.41 74.74 -6.15
CA GLN A 4 10.63 73.48 -6.86
C GLN A 4 10.75 72.28 -5.91
N GLU A 5 11.44 72.44 -4.77
CA GLU A 5 11.62 71.36 -3.80
C GLU A 5 10.29 70.98 -3.12
N GLN A 6 9.37 71.94 -2.96
CA GLN A 6 8.04 71.66 -2.42
C GLN A 6 7.17 70.89 -3.41
N GLU A 7 7.20 71.28 -4.69
CA GLU A 7 6.45 70.61 -5.75
C GLU A 7 6.94 69.16 -5.94
N ASP A 8 8.26 68.93 -5.91
CA ASP A 8 8.86 67.60 -5.97
C ASP A 8 8.48 66.73 -4.76
N ARG A 9 8.54 67.29 -3.54
CA ARG A 9 8.14 66.57 -2.32
C ARG A 9 6.66 66.18 -2.35
N ILE A 10 5.79 67.01 -2.94
CA ILE A 10 4.36 66.71 -3.09
C ILE A 10 4.15 65.60 -4.14
N ALA A 11 4.83 65.67 -5.29
CA ALA A 11 4.76 64.66 -6.34
C ALA A 11 5.23 63.28 -5.86
N ILE A 12 6.37 63.23 -5.14
CA ILE A 12 6.92 62.00 -4.58
C ILE A 12 5.98 61.37 -3.54
N ARG A 13 5.31 62.17 -2.71
CA ARG A 13 4.33 61.66 -1.72
C ARG A 13 3.12 61.02 -2.42
N ARG A 14 2.59 61.65 -3.48
CA ARG A 14 1.47 61.11 -4.27
C ARG A 14 1.85 59.80 -4.99
N ALA A 15 3.04 59.74 -5.60
CA ALA A 15 3.53 58.54 -6.27
C ALA A 15 3.72 57.35 -5.30
N LYS A 16 4.24 57.61 -4.09
CA LYS A 16 4.39 56.56 -3.05
C LYS A 16 3.04 56.05 -2.53
N ALA A 17 2.04 56.91 -2.41
CA ALA A 17 0.69 56.51 -1.99
C ALA A 17 0.05 55.54 -3.01
N ASN A 18 0.08 55.88 -4.31
CA ASN A 18 -0.42 55.01 -5.38
C ASN A 18 0.28 53.64 -5.41
N ARG A 19 1.61 53.60 -5.21
CA ARG A 19 2.37 52.33 -5.20
C ARG A 19 1.98 51.41 -4.04
N ARG A 20 1.65 51.96 -2.86
CA ARG A 20 1.22 51.18 -1.69
C ARG A 20 -0.17 50.56 -1.91
N GLU A 21 -1.09 51.31 -2.50
CA GLU A 21 -2.43 50.80 -2.84
C GLU A 21 -2.35 49.67 -3.89
N LEU A 22 -1.51 49.84 -4.91
CA LEU A 22 -1.25 48.80 -5.92
C LEU A 22 -0.70 47.50 -5.31
N LEU A 23 0.27 47.61 -4.39
CA LEU A 23 0.84 46.44 -3.71
C LEU A 23 -0.17 45.76 -2.78
N LYS A 24 -0.99 46.55 -2.08
CA LYS A 24 -2.04 46.02 -1.19
C LYS A 24 -3.11 45.26 -1.97
N SER A 25 -3.56 45.78 -3.12
CA SER A 25 -4.51 45.09 -3.99
C SER A 25 -3.90 43.83 -4.62
N ARG A 26 -2.66 43.89 -5.09
CA ARG A 26 -1.96 42.72 -5.65
C ARG A 26 -1.76 41.60 -4.63
N GLY A 27 -1.34 41.90 -3.41
CA GLY A 27 -1.17 40.89 -2.36
C GLY A 27 -2.50 40.20 -1.98
N LYS A 28 -3.61 40.95 -2.00
CA LYS A 28 -4.94 40.43 -1.68
C LYS A 28 -5.49 39.51 -2.79
N LEU A 29 -5.26 39.87 -4.06
CA LEU A 29 -5.63 39.04 -5.23
C LEU A 29 -4.76 37.78 -5.35
N LEU A 30 -3.44 37.90 -5.14
CA LEU A 30 -2.52 36.77 -5.27
C LEU A 30 -2.61 35.78 -4.09
N GLY A 31 -2.86 36.27 -2.87
CA GLY A 31 -3.00 35.40 -1.69
C GLY A 31 -4.28 34.56 -1.71
N GLY A 32 -5.41 35.13 -2.16
CA GLY A 32 -6.70 34.42 -2.18
C GLY A 32 -6.73 33.26 -3.17
N GLY A 33 -6.20 33.46 -4.38
CA GLY A 33 -6.16 32.42 -5.42
C GLY A 33 -5.23 31.26 -5.08
N PHE A 34 -4.08 31.54 -4.45
CA PHE A 34 -3.09 30.52 -4.09
C PHE A 34 -3.64 29.55 -3.03
N VAL A 35 -4.28 30.07 -1.97
CA VAL A 35 -4.84 29.24 -0.90
C VAL A 35 -5.95 28.32 -1.44
N ALA A 36 -6.83 28.85 -2.29
CA ALA A 36 -7.89 28.04 -2.92
C ALA A 36 -7.31 26.94 -3.83
N GLY A 37 -6.28 27.24 -4.61
CA GLY A 37 -5.59 26.27 -5.49
C GLY A 37 -4.91 25.14 -4.71
N VAL A 38 -4.22 25.47 -3.60
CA VAL A 38 -3.60 24.47 -2.71
C VAL A 38 -4.65 23.55 -2.10
N LEU A 39 -5.76 24.08 -1.60
CA LEU A 39 -6.84 23.28 -1.02
C LEU A 39 -7.48 22.34 -2.05
N LEU A 40 -7.76 22.82 -3.27
CA LEU A 40 -8.28 21.98 -4.35
C LEU A 40 -7.30 20.86 -4.72
N THR A 41 -6.00 21.18 -4.83
CA THR A 41 -4.98 20.18 -5.17
C THR A 41 -4.80 19.14 -4.07
N LEU A 42 -4.89 19.55 -2.80
CA LEU A 42 -4.87 18.62 -1.67
C LEU A 42 -6.08 17.70 -1.67
N ILE A 43 -7.29 18.23 -1.91
CA ILE A 43 -8.51 17.41 -1.95
C ILE A 43 -8.45 16.42 -3.10
N LEU A 44 -8.10 16.87 -4.31
CA LEU A 44 -7.99 16.00 -5.49
C LEU A 44 -6.85 14.99 -5.36
N GLY A 45 -5.71 15.41 -4.82
CA GLY A 45 -4.57 14.54 -4.56
C GLY A 45 -4.92 13.46 -3.52
N PHE A 46 -5.45 13.85 -2.35
CA PHE A 46 -5.78 12.92 -1.27
C PHE A 46 -7.02 12.07 -1.55
N SER A 47 -7.93 12.52 -2.42
CA SER A 47 -9.07 11.72 -2.86
C SER A 47 -8.67 10.52 -3.72
N THR A 48 -7.46 10.50 -4.28
CA THR A 48 -7.00 9.39 -5.14
C THR A 48 -6.37 8.24 -4.33
N GLY A 49 -6.30 8.34 -3.00
CA GLY A 49 -6.05 7.20 -2.09
C GLY A 49 -4.74 6.42 -2.27
N ASN A 50 -3.78 6.91 -3.07
CA ASN A 50 -2.54 6.19 -3.43
C ASN A 50 -1.27 6.80 -2.80
N PHE A 51 -1.41 7.62 -1.75
CA PHE A 51 -0.24 8.08 -1.01
C PHE A 51 0.27 6.97 -0.11
N ILE A 52 1.28 6.26 -0.60
CA ILE A 52 2.08 5.35 0.20
C ILE A 52 2.88 6.22 1.18
N THR A 53 2.37 6.40 2.39
CA THR A 53 3.13 6.96 3.50
C THR A 53 4.38 6.10 3.72
N PRO A 54 5.58 6.66 3.97
CA PRO A 54 6.80 5.87 4.13
C PRO A 54 6.70 4.77 5.21
N SER A 55 5.86 4.96 6.24
CA SER A 55 5.56 3.93 7.25
C SER A 55 4.75 2.74 6.69
N ASN A 56 3.94 2.95 5.65
CA ASN A 56 3.19 1.89 4.96
C ASN A 56 4.09 1.13 3.97
N ALA A 57 5.09 1.78 3.36
CA ALA A 57 6.05 1.10 2.48
C ALA A 57 6.87 0.03 3.22
N GLU A 58 7.29 0.32 4.45
CA GLU A 58 8.08 -0.62 5.26
C GLU A 58 7.23 -1.81 5.75
N ARG A 59 5.96 -1.59 6.08
CA ARG A 59 5.03 -2.68 6.43
C ARG A 59 4.59 -3.48 5.21
N MET A 60 4.31 -2.84 4.07
CA MET A 60 3.94 -3.49 2.83
C MET A 60 5.08 -4.29 2.22
N THR A 61 6.34 -3.87 2.32
CA THR A 61 7.46 -4.67 1.79
C THR A 61 7.68 -5.97 2.56
N ARG A 62 7.52 -5.97 3.89
CA ARG A 62 7.57 -7.21 4.68
C ARG A 62 6.35 -8.11 4.43
N GLU A 63 5.15 -7.55 4.37
CA GLU A 63 3.94 -8.33 4.12
C GLU A 63 3.85 -8.82 2.67
N ALA A 64 4.20 -8.00 1.68
CA ALA A 64 4.20 -8.37 0.27
C ALA A 64 5.33 -9.37 -0.07
N ALA A 65 6.49 -9.30 0.59
CA ALA A 65 7.52 -10.34 0.41
C ALA A 65 7.03 -11.69 0.92
N ASN A 66 6.37 -11.72 2.09
CA ASN A 66 5.78 -12.95 2.62
C ASN A 66 4.61 -13.43 1.77
N ASP A 67 3.72 -12.55 1.30
CA ASP A 67 2.52 -12.92 0.55
C ASP A 67 2.84 -13.32 -0.90
N ALA A 68 3.80 -12.66 -1.55
CA ALA A 68 4.30 -13.06 -2.87
C ALA A 68 5.09 -14.37 -2.81
N GLN A 69 5.92 -14.56 -1.77
CA GLN A 69 6.60 -15.84 -1.56
C GLN A 69 5.58 -16.94 -1.26
N THR A 70 4.55 -16.67 -0.46
CA THR A 70 3.49 -17.65 -0.18
C THR A 70 2.68 -17.95 -1.44
N ALA A 71 2.30 -16.96 -2.23
CA ALA A 71 1.58 -17.15 -3.49
C ALA A 71 2.40 -17.89 -4.56
N ALA A 72 3.73 -17.82 -4.51
CA ALA A 72 4.62 -18.54 -5.42
C ALA A 72 5.05 -19.93 -4.91
N LEU A 73 5.26 -20.10 -3.59
CA LEU A 73 5.71 -21.36 -2.99
C LEU A 73 4.54 -22.29 -2.63
N VAL A 74 3.34 -21.77 -2.39
CA VAL A 74 2.14 -22.60 -2.20
C VAL A 74 1.84 -23.47 -3.43
N PRO A 75 1.78 -22.94 -4.67
CA PRO A 75 1.54 -23.80 -5.84
C PRO A 75 2.66 -24.81 -6.04
N TYR A 76 3.90 -24.47 -5.68
CA TYR A 76 5.01 -25.43 -5.67
C TYR A 76 4.79 -26.54 -4.62
N CYS A 77 4.36 -26.18 -3.42
CA CYS A 77 4.05 -27.13 -2.35
C CYS A 77 2.89 -28.07 -2.73
N VAL A 78 1.84 -27.54 -3.37
CA VAL A 78 0.72 -28.33 -3.90
C VAL A 78 1.18 -29.29 -5.00
N ALA A 79 1.98 -28.81 -5.95
CA ALA A 79 2.55 -29.64 -7.02
C ALA A 79 3.40 -30.78 -6.43
N ARG A 80 4.30 -30.46 -5.49
CA ARG A 80 5.17 -31.44 -4.85
C ARG A 80 4.41 -32.46 -4.01
N PHE A 81 3.32 -32.02 -3.38
CA PHE A 81 2.42 -32.90 -2.63
C PHE A 81 1.70 -33.89 -3.56
N ASN A 82 1.20 -33.41 -4.70
CA ASN A 82 0.53 -34.24 -5.71
C ASN A 82 1.49 -35.17 -6.45
N GLU A 83 2.75 -34.78 -6.63
CA GLU A 83 3.81 -35.66 -7.16
C GLU A 83 4.22 -36.77 -6.18
N SER A 84 3.83 -36.67 -4.90
CA SER A 84 4.16 -37.71 -3.93
C SER A 84 3.42 -39.03 -4.27
N PRO A 85 4.09 -40.19 -4.20
CA PRO A 85 3.49 -41.47 -4.56
C PRO A 85 2.26 -41.84 -3.71
N ASP A 86 2.10 -41.21 -2.54
CA ASP A 86 0.99 -41.39 -1.62
C ASP A 86 0.11 -40.14 -1.47
N ALA A 87 0.07 -39.25 -2.47
CA ALA A 87 -0.65 -37.97 -2.43
C ALA A 87 -2.08 -38.06 -1.85
N GLN A 88 -2.87 -39.05 -2.29
CA GLN A 88 -4.24 -39.26 -1.77
C GLN A 88 -4.27 -39.68 -0.30
N LYS A 89 -3.36 -40.55 0.14
CA LYS A 89 -3.27 -40.99 1.54
C LYS A 89 -2.80 -39.85 2.44
N ASN A 90 -1.82 -39.08 1.96
CA ASN A 90 -1.31 -37.89 2.64
C ASN A 90 -2.39 -36.81 2.73
N LEU A 91 -3.22 -36.64 1.69
CA LEU A 91 -4.33 -35.69 1.71
C LEU A 91 -5.40 -36.10 2.72
N ALA A 92 -5.75 -37.39 2.75
CA ALA A 92 -6.69 -37.93 3.73
C ALA A 92 -6.17 -37.81 5.17
N ALA A 93 -4.85 -37.99 5.37
CA ALA A 93 -4.20 -37.75 6.65
C ALA A 93 -4.23 -36.26 7.02
N LEU A 94 -3.90 -35.36 6.09
CA LEU A 94 -3.92 -33.90 6.30
C LEU A 94 -5.33 -33.38 6.65
N LEU A 95 -6.38 -33.95 6.04
CA LEU A 95 -7.76 -33.61 6.33
C LEU A 95 -8.19 -34.06 7.74
N LYS A 96 -7.67 -35.21 8.21
CA LYS A 96 -7.88 -35.71 9.59
C LYS A 96 -7.06 -34.94 10.63
N THR A 97 -5.93 -34.38 10.21
CA THR A 97 -5.07 -33.57 11.07
C THR A 97 -5.72 -32.24 11.43
N SER A 98 -5.67 -31.90 12.72
CA SER A 98 -6.21 -30.65 13.25
C SER A 98 -5.45 -29.44 12.70
N LYS A 99 -6.14 -28.31 12.47
CA LYS A 99 -5.59 -27.10 11.83
C LYS A 99 -4.22 -26.66 12.40
N TRP A 100 -4.03 -26.78 13.70
CA TRP A 100 -2.81 -26.39 14.43
C TRP A 100 -1.64 -27.38 14.33
N MET A 101 -1.87 -28.57 13.79
CA MET A 101 -0.83 -29.57 13.47
C MET A 101 -0.55 -29.64 11.96
N ARG A 102 -1.33 -28.94 11.13
CA ARG A 102 -1.20 -29.04 9.67
C ARG A 102 0.12 -28.45 9.18
N ASP A 103 0.59 -27.39 9.82
CA ASP A 103 1.91 -26.82 9.54
C ASP A 103 3.04 -27.82 9.82
N GLN A 104 2.93 -28.60 10.89
CA GLN A 104 3.91 -29.60 11.27
C GLN A 104 3.86 -30.78 10.29
N PHE A 105 2.66 -31.24 9.93
CA PHE A 105 2.50 -32.27 8.90
C PHE A 105 3.18 -31.86 7.58
N ILE A 106 2.95 -30.62 7.11
CA ILE A 106 3.57 -30.13 5.87
C ILE A 106 5.10 -30.00 5.99
N ARG A 107 5.60 -29.60 7.16
CA ARG A 107 7.05 -29.57 7.47
C ARG A 107 7.67 -30.95 7.45
N ASP A 108 7.06 -31.91 8.13
CA ASP A 108 7.58 -33.27 8.28
C ASP A 108 7.64 -34.00 6.93
N GLY A 109 6.66 -33.77 6.05
CA GLY A 109 6.68 -34.27 4.68
C GLY A 109 7.52 -33.44 3.69
N LYS A 110 8.12 -32.34 4.15
CA LYS A 110 9.03 -31.46 3.37
C LYS A 110 8.45 -30.93 2.06
N TRP A 111 7.13 -30.86 1.92
CA TRP A 111 6.48 -30.47 0.67
C TRP A 111 6.63 -28.98 0.35
N SER A 112 6.88 -28.15 1.36
CA SER A 112 7.12 -26.70 1.24
C SER A 112 8.61 -26.32 1.00
N GLY A 113 9.51 -27.30 0.97
CA GLY A 113 10.96 -27.09 0.87
C GLY A 113 11.66 -27.00 2.23
N ASP A 114 12.93 -27.41 2.30
CA ASP A 114 13.73 -27.36 3.53
C ASP A 114 13.89 -25.89 3.99
N GLY A 115 13.40 -25.59 5.21
CA GLY A 115 13.48 -24.24 5.80
C GLY A 115 12.25 -23.35 5.60
N ALA A 116 11.14 -23.87 5.07
CA ALA A 116 9.90 -23.10 4.93
C ALA A 116 9.35 -22.59 6.28
N SER A 117 8.95 -21.32 6.32
CA SER A 117 8.39 -20.69 7.53
C SER A 117 7.03 -21.29 7.92
N SER A 118 6.61 -21.10 9.18
CA SER A 118 5.33 -21.64 9.64
C SER A 118 4.12 -21.12 8.87
N GLN A 119 4.21 -19.88 8.39
CA GLN A 119 3.19 -19.23 7.57
C GLN A 119 3.05 -19.90 6.19
N ILE A 120 4.17 -20.23 5.54
CA ILE A 120 4.16 -20.91 4.23
C ILE A 120 3.55 -22.32 4.36
N ASN A 121 3.90 -23.02 5.43
CA ASN A 121 3.38 -24.36 5.72
C ASN A 121 1.87 -24.35 6.01
N ASP A 122 1.40 -23.44 6.86
CA ASP A 122 -0.04 -23.28 7.14
C ASP A 122 -0.82 -22.88 5.88
N ALA A 123 -0.29 -21.95 5.09
CA ALA A 123 -0.90 -21.52 3.83
C ALA A 123 -1.00 -22.66 2.82
N CYS A 124 0.06 -23.48 2.67
CA CYS A 124 0.02 -24.66 1.82
C CYS A 124 -1.03 -25.67 2.30
N ALA A 125 -1.03 -26.01 3.59
CA ALA A 125 -2.02 -26.92 4.14
C ALA A 125 -3.46 -26.42 3.95
N LYS A 126 -3.70 -25.13 4.20
CA LYS A 126 -5.01 -24.51 4.04
C LYS A 126 -5.48 -24.59 2.59
N LYS A 127 -4.58 -24.40 1.61
CA LYS A 127 -4.90 -24.49 0.19
C LYS A 127 -5.23 -25.92 -0.23
N LEU A 128 -4.42 -26.90 0.16
CA LEU A 128 -4.70 -28.32 -0.07
C LEU A 128 -6.06 -28.76 0.52
N VAL A 129 -6.37 -28.33 1.75
CA VAL A 129 -7.66 -28.63 2.38
C VAL A 129 -8.81 -27.93 1.64
N THR A 130 -8.63 -26.66 1.24
CA THR A 130 -9.66 -25.92 0.50
C THR A 130 -9.94 -26.58 -0.85
N GLU A 131 -8.90 -26.96 -1.60
CA GLU A 131 -9.02 -27.65 -2.89
C GLU A 131 -9.65 -29.05 -2.76
N ALA A 132 -9.27 -29.80 -1.72
CA ALA A 132 -9.88 -31.10 -1.44
C ALA A 132 -11.39 -30.97 -1.12
N THR A 133 -11.76 -30.00 -0.28
CA THR A 133 -13.17 -29.76 0.06
C THR A 133 -13.98 -29.22 -1.13
N ALA A 134 -13.39 -28.39 -1.99
CA ALA A 134 -14.03 -27.89 -3.21
C ALA A 134 -14.20 -28.99 -4.27
N THR A 135 -13.26 -29.93 -4.35
CA THR A 135 -13.38 -31.10 -5.23
C THR A 135 -14.46 -32.05 -4.72
N SER A 136 -14.57 -32.21 -3.40
CA SER A 136 -15.64 -33.01 -2.77
C SER A 136 -17.04 -32.41 -2.97
N ALA A 137 -17.16 -31.11 -3.24
CA ALA A 137 -18.42 -30.42 -3.53
C ALA A 137 -18.85 -30.48 -5.00
N LYS A 138 -17.98 -30.91 -5.92
CA LYS A 138 -18.28 -31.05 -7.36
C LYS A 138 -18.57 -32.49 -7.80
N GLY A 139 -18.60 -33.43 -6.86
CA GLY A 139 -18.72 -34.87 -7.11
C GLY A 139 -20.06 -35.51 -6.72
N THR A 140 -21.13 -34.72 -6.57
CA THR A 140 -22.52 -35.22 -6.38
C THR A 140 -23.46 -34.58 -7.36
#